data_AF-T0N3F1-F1
#
_entry.id   AF-T0N3F1-F1
#
_cell.length_a   1.000
_cell.length_b   1.000
_cell.length_c   1.000
_cell.angle_alpha   90.00
_cell.angle_beta   90.00
_cell.angle_gamma   90.00
#
_symmetry.space_group_name_H-M   'P 1'
#
loop_
_entity.id
_entity.type
_entity.pdbx_description
1 polymer ?
#
loop_
_entity_poly.entity_id
_entity_poly.type
_entity_poly.pdbx_seq_one_letter_code
_entity_poly.pdbx_strand_id
1 'polypeptide(L)'
;MAMVYELCKITNYDLRFEVEPEKGFFNSQGTITIFNDTKEAFKKLSIMLYHDLSVKNIRNTENESLVFFSRKGFIRRRRKLPSKLHNYKFK
;
A
#
# COMPACT_ATOMS: atom_id res chain seq x y z
N MET A 1 -0.21 -0.99 28.86
CA MET A 1 0.96 -0.73 27.98
C MET A 1 0.47 -0.04 26.73
N ALA A 2 0.73 1.25 26.58
CA ALA A 2 0.43 1.97 25.35
C ALA A 2 1.48 1.57 24.30
N MET A 3 1.05 1.06 23.14
CA MET A 3 1.95 0.90 22.00
C MET A 3 2.33 2.29 21.52
N VAL A 4 3.56 2.70 21.79
CA VAL A 4 4.18 3.87 21.15
C VAL A 4 4.43 3.46 19.71
N TYR A 5 3.53 3.87 18.81
CA TYR A 5 3.78 3.74 17.39
C TYR A 5 4.81 4.81 17.02
N GLU A 6 6.03 4.39 16.76
CA GLU A 6 7.02 5.26 16.13
C GLU A 6 6.45 5.75 14.79
N LEU A 7 6.38 7.08 14.64
CA LEU A 7 5.71 7.72 13.51
C LEU A 7 6.57 7.59 12.25
N CYS A 8 6.32 6.54 11.47
CA CYS A 8 6.81 6.46 10.10
C CYS A 8 5.99 7.37 9.19
N LYS A 9 6.67 8.08 8.29
CA LYS A 9 6.03 8.96 7.32
C LYS A 9 6.39 8.54 5.91
N ILE A 10 5.39 8.41 5.04
CA ILE A 10 5.62 8.29 3.60
C ILE A 10 6.05 9.67 3.09
N THR A 11 7.26 9.76 2.54
CA THR A 11 7.83 11.01 2.01
C THR A 11 7.73 11.11 0.49
N ASN A 12 7.71 9.97 -0.20
CA ASN A 12 7.57 9.91 -1.64
C ASN A 12 6.86 8.62 -2.06
N TYR A 13 6.16 8.66 -3.20
CA TYR A 13 5.59 7.50 -3.86
C TYR A 13 5.61 7.68 -5.38
N ASP A 14 6.01 6.63 -6.10
CA ASP A 14 5.79 6.49 -7.54
C ASP A 14 4.96 5.21 -7.74
N LEU A 15 3.75 5.35 -8.29
CA LEU A 15 2.83 4.24 -8.50
C LEU A 15 2.39 4.23 -9.96
N ARG A 16 2.61 3.10 -10.61
CA ARG A 16 2.18 2.82 -11.99
C ARG A 16 1.03 1.84 -11.95
N PHE A 17 -0.06 2.23 -12.58
CA PHE A 17 -1.26 1.41 -12.70
C PHE A 17 -1.42 0.96 -14.13
N GLU A 18 -1.64 -0.34 -14.31
CA GLU A 18 -2.02 -0.94 -15.58
C GLU A 18 -3.44 -1.45 -15.41
N VAL A 19 -4.37 -0.82 -16.15
CA VAL A 19 -5.79 -1.18 -16.10
C VAL A 19 -6.03 -2.30 -17.09
N GLU A 20 -6.67 -3.38 -16.66
CA GLU A 20 -7.12 -4.46 -17.52
C GLU A 20 -8.65 -4.49 -17.54
N PRO A 21 -9.32 -3.70 -18.41
CA PRO A 21 -10.77 -3.49 -18.36
C PRO A 21 -11.56 -4.80 -18.48
N GLU A 22 -11.10 -5.71 -19.33
CA GLU A 22 -11.75 -7.00 -19.59
C GLU A 22 -11.77 -7.91 -18.36
N LYS A 23 -10.79 -7.78 -17.47
CA LYS A 23 -10.69 -8.59 -16.26
C LYS A 23 -11.29 -7.90 -15.03
N GLY A 24 -11.70 -6.64 -15.15
CA GLY A 24 -12.31 -5.87 -14.07
C GLY A 24 -11.36 -5.58 -12.90
N PHE A 25 -10.05 -5.61 -13.13
CA PHE A 25 -9.04 -5.26 -12.14
C PHE A 25 -7.93 -4.40 -12.74
N PHE A 26 -7.12 -3.80 -11.87
CA PHE A 26 -5.87 -3.15 -12.25
C PHE A 26 -4.70 -3.87 -11.58
N ASN A 27 -3.56 -3.92 -12.27
CA ASN A 27 -2.29 -4.21 -11.63
C ASN A 27 -1.65 -2.88 -11.21
N SER A 28 -0.94 -2.90 -10.09
CA SER A 28 -0.15 -1.76 -9.64
C SER A 28 1.26 -2.20 -9.29
N GLN A 29 2.24 -1.42 -9.70
CA GLN A 29 3.64 -1.56 -9.29
C GLN A 29 4.21 -0.19 -8.96
N GLY A 30 5.13 -0.12 -8.02
CA GLY A 30 5.71 1.16 -7.64
C GLY A 30 6.60 1.10 -6.42
N THR A 31 7.10 2.27 -6.06
CA THR A 31 8.02 2.48 -4.94
C THR A 31 7.39 3.45 -3.95
N ILE A 32 7.48 3.11 -2.66
CA ILE A 32 7.09 3.99 -1.56
C ILE A 32 8.34 4.23 -0.72
N THR A 33 8.68 5.51 -0.51
CA THR A 33 9.76 5.90 0.39
C THR A 33 9.17 6.21 1.75
N ILE A 34 9.63 5.45 2.76
CA ILE A 34 9.21 5.63 4.15
C ILE A 34 10.39 6.19 4.91
N PHE A 35 10.16 7.31 5.57
CA PHE A 35 11.10 7.95 6.46
C PHE A 35 10.73 7.65 7.91
N ASN A 36 11.75 7.38 8.73
CA ASN A 36 11.62 7.23 10.17
C ASN A 36 12.74 8.05 10.84
N ASP A 37 12.36 8.94 11.74
CA ASP A 37 13.27 9.83 12.47
C ASP A 37 14.16 9.09 13.49
N THR A 38 13.80 7.87 13.88
CA THR A 38 14.57 7.08 14.85
C THR A 38 15.66 6.26 14.15
N LYS A 39 16.91 6.74 14.23
CA LYS A 39 18.11 6.16 13.59
C LYS A 39 18.34 4.66 13.84
N GLU A 40 17.83 4.10 14.93
CA GLU A 40 18.07 2.69 15.31
C GLU A 40 16.95 1.71 14.92
N ALA A 41 15.78 2.19 14.48
CA ALA A 41 14.56 1.38 14.52
C ALA A 41 14.20 0.62 13.24
N PHE A 42 14.77 0.95 12.07
CA PHE A 42 14.28 0.37 10.81
C PHE A 42 14.42 -1.17 10.72
N LYS A 43 15.45 -1.76 11.33
CA LYS A 43 15.64 -3.22 11.34
C LYS A 43 14.61 -3.98 12.19
N LYS A 44 13.87 -3.30 13.08
CA LYS A 44 12.90 -3.92 14.01
C LYS A 44 11.48 -3.41 13.84
N LEU A 45 11.24 -2.47 12.92
CA LEU A 45 9.95 -1.82 12.82
C LEU A 45 8.99 -2.63 11.94
N SER A 46 7.88 -3.05 12.53
CA SER A 46 6.76 -3.62 11.77
C SER A 46 5.96 -2.48 11.14
N ILE A 47 6.06 -2.31 9.83
CA ILE A 47 5.28 -1.31 9.08
C ILE A 47 3.95 -1.94 8.68
N MET A 48 2.85 -1.33 9.12
CA MET A 48 1.51 -1.71 8.68
C MET A 48 1.02 -0.72 7.63
N LEU A 49 0.81 -1.21 6.41
CA LEU A 49 0.20 -0.43 5.32
C LEU A 49 -1.27 -0.81 5.18
N TYR A 50 -2.16 0.18 5.27
CA TYR A 50 -3.59 -0.02 5.06
C TYR A 50 -3.91 0.05 3.56
N HIS A 51 -4.39 -1.05 3.00
CA HIS A 51 -4.78 -1.14 1.59
C HIS A 51 -5.85 -2.21 1.37
N ASP A 52 -6.55 -2.16 0.23
CA ASP A 52 -7.45 -3.23 -0.24
C ASP A 52 -6.87 -3.99 -1.45
N LEU A 53 -5.55 -3.98 -1.57
CA LEU A 53 -4.80 -4.63 -2.65
C LEU A 53 -4.41 -6.07 -2.31
N SER A 54 -4.35 -6.92 -3.34
CA SER A 54 -3.68 -8.22 -3.28
C SER A 54 -2.19 -8.04 -3.55
N VAL A 55 -1.38 -7.99 -2.49
CA VAL A 55 0.07 -7.78 -2.60
C VAL A 55 0.75 -9.07 -3.08
N LYS A 56 1.40 -9.00 -4.24
CA LYS A 56 2.14 -10.14 -4.82
C LYS A 56 3.58 -10.23 -4.30
N ASN A 57 4.23 -9.08 -4.12
CA ASN A 57 5.64 -9.01 -3.73
C ASN A 57 5.94 -7.63 -3.12
N ILE A 58 6.85 -7.57 -2.16
CA ILE A 58 7.44 -6.34 -1.61
C ILE A 58 8.95 -6.52 -1.63
N ARG A 59 9.69 -5.53 -2.13
CA ARG A 59 11.15 -5.53 -2.11
C ARG A 59 11.70 -4.26 -1.47
N ASN A 60 12.87 -4.37 -0.84
CA ASN A 60 13.60 -3.20 -0.36
C ASN A 60 14.41 -2.53 -1.50
N THR A 61 15.15 -1.47 -1.16
CA THR A 61 16.02 -0.73 -2.09
C THR A 61 17.19 -1.57 -2.62
N GLU A 62 17.54 -2.66 -1.94
CA GLU A 62 18.56 -3.62 -2.35
C GLU A 62 17.97 -4.78 -3.20
N ASN A 63 16.69 -4.65 -3.60
CA ASN A 63 15.94 -5.62 -4.39
C ASN A 63 15.75 -6.99 -3.68
N GLU A 64 15.90 -7.03 -2.37
CA GLU A 64 15.63 -8.20 -1.54
C GLU A 64 14.13 -8.32 -1.27
N SER A 65 13.58 -9.53 -1.38
CA SER A 65 12.18 -9.81 -1.06
C SER A 65 11.94 -9.71 0.44
N LEU A 66 10.98 -8.90 0.84
CA LEU A 66 10.57 -8.72 2.23
C LEU A 66 9.45 -9.70 2.59
N VAL A 67 9.48 -10.21 3.81
CA VAL A 67 8.37 -10.99 4.38
C VAL A 67 7.25 -10.04 4.77
N PHE A 68 6.03 -10.34 4.34
CA PHE A 68 4.84 -9.59 4.70
C PHE A 68 3.65 -10.52 4.98
N PHE A 69 2.73 -10.04 5.81
CA PHE A 69 1.49 -10.74 6.12
C PHE A 69 0.31 -9.86 5.72
N SER A 70 -0.61 -10.40 4.93
CA SER A 70 -1.86 -9.70 4.61
C SER A 70 -2.95 -10.15 5.57
N ARG A 71 -3.45 -9.22 6.38
CA ARG A 71 -4.68 -9.44 7.15
C ARG A 71 -5.82 -8.87 6.33
N LYS A 72 -6.58 -9.73 5.63
CA LYS A 72 -7.84 -9.32 4.99
C LYS A 72 -8.79 -8.83 6.07
N GLY A 73 -8.87 -7.52 6.26
CA GLY A 73 -9.94 -6.93 7.04
C GLY A 73 -11.26 -7.29 6.37
N PHE A 74 -12.22 -7.81 7.11
CA PHE A 74 -13.60 -7.95 6.65
C PHE A 74 -14.18 -6.54 6.43
N ILE A 75 -13.85 -5.90 5.32
CA ILE A 75 -14.61 -4.75 4.85
C ILE A 75 -15.95 -5.33 4.40
N ARG A 76 -16.96 -5.24 5.27
CA ARG A 76 -18.34 -5.57 4.92
C ARG A 76 -18.70 -4.79 3.66
N ARG A 77 -18.71 -5.47 2.51
CA ARG A 77 -19.16 -4.93 1.23
C ARG A 77 -20.64 -4.57 1.36
N ARG A 78 -20.93 -3.35 1.78
CA ARG A 78 -22.18 -2.66 1.47
C ARG A 78 -21.83 -1.38 0.75
N ARG A 79 -21.73 -1.46 -0.57
CA ARG A 79 -22.15 -0.40 -1.49
C ARG A 79 -22.21 -1.01 -2.89
N LYS A 80 -23.44 -1.14 -3.41
CA LYS A 80 -23.69 -1.24 -4.85
C LYS A 80 -23.03 -0.01 -5.48
N LEU A 81 -22.08 -0.19 -6.39
CA LEU A 81 -21.63 0.91 -7.24
C LEU A 81 -22.79 1.28 -8.19
N PRO A 82 -23.20 2.55 -8.29
CA PRO A 82 -24.02 2.98 -9.41
C PRO A 82 -23.16 3.00 -10.68
N SER A 83 -23.73 2.50 -11.77
CA SER A 83 -23.22 2.63 -13.13
C SER A 83 -23.17 4.10 -13.53
N LYS A 84 -21.96 4.68 -13.54
CA LYS A 84 -21.54 5.83 -14.37
C LYS A 84 -20.06 6.13 -14.10
N LEU A 85 -19.18 5.82 -15.06
CA LEU A 85 -17.78 6.26 -15.07
C LEU A 85 -17.73 7.77 -14.80
N HIS A 86 -16.88 8.19 -13.86
CA HIS A 86 -16.53 9.59 -13.66
C HIS A 86 -15.05 9.75 -13.99
N ASN A 87 -14.75 10.61 -14.96
CA ASN A 87 -13.37 11.00 -15.28
C ASN A 87 -12.89 11.98 -14.21
N TYR A 88 -11.73 11.70 -13.62
CA TYR A 88 -11.06 12.63 -12.70
C TYR A 88 -9.78 13.16 -13.36
N LYS A 89 -9.70 14.49 -13.47
CA LYS A 89 -8.51 15.20 -13.91
C LYS A 89 -7.83 15.74 -12.65
N PHE A 90 -6.63 15.24 -12.35
CA PHE A 90 -5.83 15.74 -11.24
C PHE A 90 -5.00 16.93 -11.75
N LYS A 91 -5.12 18.07 -11.07
CA LYS A 91 -4.24 19.24 -11.25
C LYS A 91 -3.12 19.16 -10.23
#